data_AF-A0A7S2EUV7-F1
#
_entry.id   AF-A0A7S2EUV7-F1
#
_cell.length_a   1.000
_cell.length_b   1.000
_cell.length_c   1.000
_cell.angle_alpha   90.00
_cell.angle_beta   90.00
_cell.angle_gamma   90.00
#
_symmetry.space_group_name_H-M   'P 1'
#
loop_
_entity.id
_entity.type
_entity.pdbx_description
1 polymer ?
#
loop_
_entity_poly.entity_id
_entity_poly.type
_entity_poly.pdbx_seq_one_letter_code
_entity_poly.pdbx_strand_id
1 'polypeptide(L)'
;GGGGGGGAMSPLTAEELGARLTPHDLDRLERYGRNLCDHHLVSDLLPPVAELYLSGRLGPDVRLSALQSALLVGAGLQRKTTDDLTEELGLPANQVLAMFNKGVRKLSAALNGVLER
;
A
#
# COMPACT_ATOMS: atom_id res chain seq x y z
N GLY A 1 -8.89 -37.61 -3.37
CA GLY A 1 -10.00 -36.81 -2.82
C GLY A 1 -9.41 -35.71 -1.96
N GLY A 2 -9.97 -34.49 -2.08
CA GLY A 2 -9.60 -33.30 -1.30
C GLY A 2 -8.44 -32.53 -1.94
N GLY A 3 -8.62 -31.48 -2.76
CA GLY A 3 -9.64 -30.44 -2.65
C GLY A 3 -9.30 -29.48 -1.51
N GLY A 4 -8.05 -29.01 -1.42
CA GLY A 4 -7.61 -28.02 -0.43
C GLY A 4 -8.31 -26.69 -0.66
N GLY A 5 -9.34 -26.42 0.15
CA GLY A 5 -10.15 -25.22 0.07
C GLY A 5 -9.32 -23.96 0.29
N GLY A 6 -9.46 -23.00 -0.63
CA GLY A 6 -9.13 -21.61 -0.37
C GLY A 6 -10.00 -21.10 0.78
N GLY A 7 -9.47 -21.14 2.00
CA GLY A 7 -10.10 -20.48 3.13
C GLY A 7 -10.21 -19.00 2.80
N ALA A 8 -11.43 -18.48 2.76
CA ALA A 8 -11.65 -17.04 2.65
C ALA A 8 -10.88 -16.36 3.78
N MET A 9 -9.84 -15.60 3.45
CA MET A 9 -9.09 -14.84 4.46
C MET A 9 -10.06 -13.85 5.10
N SER A 10 -10.16 -13.89 6.42
CA SER A 10 -11.04 -12.99 7.16
C SER A 10 -10.66 -11.53 6.89
N PRO A 11 -11.63 -10.60 6.84
CA PRO A 11 -11.34 -9.17 6.69
C PRO A 11 -10.33 -8.69 7.73
N LEU A 12 -9.54 -7.68 7.37
CA LEU A 12 -8.66 -6.99 8.33
C LEU A 12 -9.51 -6.29 9.40
N THR A 13 -9.17 -6.47 10.67
CA THR A 13 -9.82 -5.79 11.79
C THR A 13 -9.10 -4.51 12.20
N ALA A 14 -9.80 -3.60 12.89
CA ALA A 14 -9.20 -2.37 13.41
C ALA A 14 -8.08 -2.65 14.45
N GLU A 15 -8.23 -3.70 15.26
CA GLU A 15 -7.20 -4.11 16.24
C GLU A 15 -5.92 -4.57 15.54
N GLU A 16 -6.03 -5.42 14.52
CA GLU A 16 -4.87 -5.88 13.74
C GLU A 16 -4.20 -4.75 12.95
N LEU A 17 -4.98 -3.79 12.45
CA LEU A 17 -4.46 -2.58 11.82
C LEU A 17 -3.70 -1.73 12.84
N GLY A 18 -4.29 -1.47 14.00
CA GLY A 18 -3.69 -0.67 15.07
C GLY A 18 -2.40 -1.27 15.65
N ALA A 19 -2.24 -2.60 15.56
CA ALA A 19 -1.00 -3.28 15.94
C ALA A 19 0.17 -3.03 14.95
N ARG A 20 -0.10 -2.56 13.72
CA ARG A 20 0.90 -2.34 12.67
C ARG A 20 1.08 -0.87 12.30
N LEU A 21 0.00 -0.09 12.34
CA LEU A 21 -0.03 1.31 11.93
C LEU A 21 -0.81 2.13 12.96
N THR A 22 -0.19 3.18 13.48
CA THR A 22 -0.84 4.09 14.41
C THR A 22 -1.77 5.06 13.66
N PRO A 23 -2.71 5.73 14.36
CA PRO A 23 -3.51 6.79 13.74
C PRO A 23 -2.67 7.90 13.10
N HIS A 24 -1.50 8.20 13.67
CA HIS A 24 -0.57 9.17 13.11
C HIS A 24 0.05 8.69 11.78
N ASP A 25 0.34 7.40 11.66
CA ASP A 25 0.86 6.81 10.42
C ASP A 25 -0.18 6.85 9.30
N LEU A 26 -1.46 6.63 9.64
CA LEU A 26 -2.56 6.75 8.69
C LEU A 26 -2.75 8.20 8.20
N ASP A 27 -2.61 9.20 9.08
CA ASP A 27 -2.59 10.62 8.71
C ASP A 27 -1.44 10.93 7.74
N ARG A 28 -0.24 10.41 8.01
CA ARG A 28 0.92 10.58 7.11
C ARG A 28 0.64 10.01 5.71
N LEU A 29 0.05 8.81 5.63
CA LEU A 29 -0.34 8.17 4.36
C LEU A 29 -1.40 8.97 3.62
N GLU A 30 -2.38 9.53 4.35
CA GLU A 30 -3.44 10.36 3.77
C GLU A 30 -2.89 11.67 3.20
N ARG A 31 -2.05 12.37 3.98
CA ARG A 31 -1.37 13.59 3.56
C ARG A 31 -0.50 13.36 2.33
N TYR A 32 0.21 12.23 2.28
CA TYR A 32 0.97 11.86 1.09
C TYR A 32 0.04 11.63 -0.09
N GLY A 33 -1.02 10.83 0.06
CA GLY A 33 -2.01 10.59 -1.00
C GLY A 33 -2.74 11.85 -1.49
N ARG A 34 -2.73 12.94 -0.70
CA ARG A 34 -3.24 14.27 -1.05
C ARG A 34 -2.18 15.22 -1.62
N ASN A 35 -0.94 14.75 -1.83
CA ASN A 35 0.21 15.55 -2.24
C ASN A 35 0.54 16.71 -1.28
N LEU A 36 0.28 16.53 0.02
CA LEU A 36 0.58 17.51 1.08
C LEU A 36 1.95 17.28 1.73
N CYS A 37 2.61 16.17 1.41
CA CYS A 37 3.95 15.86 1.88
C CYS A 37 4.71 15.02 0.84
N ASP A 38 6.03 14.95 1.00
CA ASP A 38 6.90 14.19 0.09
C ASP A 38 6.97 12.69 0.45
N HIS A 39 7.29 11.85 -0.52
CA HIS A 39 7.33 10.38 -0.39
C HIS A 39 8.29 9.87 0.69
N HIS A 40 9.38 10.60 0.99
CA HIS A 40 10.28 10.21 2.09
C HIS A 40 9.55 10.13 3.44
N LEU A 41 8.51 10.96 3.64
CA LEU A 41 7.72 10.99 4.88
C LEU A 41 6.76 9.82 5.05
N VAL A 42 6.69 8.87 4.11
CA VAL A 42 5.91 7.64 4.28
C VAL A 42 6.73 6.37 4.01
N SER A 43 8.04 6.53 3.74
CA SER A 43 8.94 5.43 3.34
C SER A 43 9.03 4.30 4.38
N ASP A 44 9.04 4.65 5.66
CA ASP A 44 9.01 3.72 6.81
C ASP A 44 7.69 2.96 6.95
N LEU A 45 6.61 3.50 6.38
CA LEU A 45 5.27 2.90 6.44
C LEU A 45 5.00 1.95 5.27
N LEU A 46 5.85 1.97 4.23
CA LEU A 46 5.63 1.16 3.03
C LEU A 46 5.69 -0.35 3.28
N PRO A 47 6.62 -0.90 4.09
CA PRO A 47 6.65 -2.33 4.36
C PRO A 47 5.34 -2.86 4.97
N PRO A 48 4.81 -2.32 6.10
CA PRO A 48 3.56 -2.83 6.67
C PRO A 48 2.35 -2.58 5.75
N VAL A 49 2.31 -1.46 5.01
CA VAL A 49 1.24 -1.19 4.04
C VAL A 49 1.25 -2.21 2.89
N ALA A 50 2.43 -2.57 2.38
CA ALA A 50 2.58 -3.57 1.33
C ALA A 50 2.13 -4.96 1.80
N GLU A 51 2.52 -5.37 3.01
CA GLU A 51 2.07 -6.63 3.60
C GLU A 51 0.55 -6.69 3.78
N LEU A 52 -0.04 -5.61 4.30
CA LEU A 52 -1.49 -5.52 4.48
C LEU A 52 -2.23 -5.61 3.16
N TYR A 53 -1.75 -4.95 2.10
CA TYR A 53 -2.33 -5.05 0.77
C TYR A 53 -2.22 -6.47 0.20
N LEU A 54 -1.03 -7.07 0.25
CA LEU A 54 -0.78 -8.41 -0.30
C LEU A 54 -1.46 -9.53 0.49
N SER A 55 -1.84 -9.28 1.74
CA SER A 55 -2.68 -10.20 2.50
C SER A 55 -4.04 -10.44 1.85
N GLY A 56 -4.51 -9.54 0.97
CA GLY A 56 -5.82 -9.64 0.34
C GLY A 56 -7.00 -9.39 1.30
N ARG A 57 -6.73 -8.94 2.53
CA ARG A 57 -7.73 -8.77 3.60
C ARG A 57 -8.38 -7.38 3.64
N LEU A 58 -7.98 -6.47 2.74
CA LEU A 58 -8.54 -5.11 2.63
C LEU A 58 -9.91 -5.07 1.91
N GLY A 59 -10.35 -6.20 1.35
CA GLY A 59 -11.62 -6.34 0.65
C GLY A 59 -11.48 -6.42 -0.88
N PRO A 60 -12.51 -6.94 -1.57
CA PRO A 60 -12.43 -7.26 -2.99
C PRO A 60 -12.32 -6.04 -3.92
N ASP A 61 -12.75 -4.87 -3.44
CA ASP A 61 -12.79 -3.60 -4.19
C ASP A 61 -11.47 -2.83 -4.13
N VAL A 62 -10.57 -3.20 -3.21
CA VAL A 62 -9.28 -2.53 -3.05
C VAL A 62 -8.27 -3.17 -4.00
N ARG A 63 -8.21 -2.62 -5.22
CA ARG A 63 -7.29 -3.11 -6.27
C ARG A 63 -6.37 -2.00 -6.78
N LEU A 64 -5.08 -2.28 -6.68
CA LEU A 64 -4.05 -1.53 -7.37
C LEU A 64 -3.90 -2.06 -8.80
N SER A 65 -3.51 -1.21 -9.74
CA SER A 65 -3.08 -1.68 -11.05
C SER A 65 -1.80 -2.52 -10.94
N ALA A 66 -1.43 -3.26 -11.98
CA ALA A 66 -0.18 -4.02 -12.02
C ALA A 66 1.03 -3.13 -11.72
N LEU A 67 1.09 -1.95 -12.35
CA LEU A 67 2.14 -0.96 -12.11
C LEU A 67 2.14 -0.44 -10.66
N GLN A 68 0.98 -0.10 -10.12
CA GLN A 68 0.87 0.37 -8.73
C GLN A 68 1.30 -0.71 -7.73
N SER A 69 0.96 -1.97 -8.00
CA SER A 69 1.35 -3.11 -7.16
C SER A 69 2.86 -3.36 -7.24
N ALA A 70 3.44 -3.32 -8.44
CA ALA A 70 4.88 -3.47 -8.64
C ALA A 70 5.66 -2.36 -7.91
N LEU A 71 5.20 -1.11 -7.98
CA LEU A 71 5.80 0.01 -7.27
C LEU A 71 5.71 -0.15 -5.74
N LEU A 72 4.56 -0.59 -5.22
CA LEU A 72 4.39 -0.85 -3.78
C LEU A 72 5.33 -1.96 -3.29
N VAL A 73 5.44 -3.05 -4.05
CA VAL A 73 6.34 -4.17 -3.71
C VAL A 73 7.80 -3.75 -3.82
N GLY A 74 8.17 -3.05 -4.90
CA GLY A 74 9.53 -2.59 -5.14
C GLY A 74 10.02 -1.64 -4.05
N ALA A 75 9.25 -0.59 -3.76
CA ALA A 75 9.60 0.37 -2.71
C ALA A 75 9.45 -0.23 -1.30
N GLY A 76 8.33 -0.92 -1.03
CA GLY A 76 7.98 -1.36 0.33
C GLY A 76 8.68 -2.63 0.79
N LEU A 77 8.84 -3.63 -0.08
CA LEU A 77 9.36 -4.95 0.30
C LEU A 77 10.77 -5.23 -0.25
N GLN A 78 11.08 -4.73 -1.44
CA GLN A 78 12.41 -4.89 -2.05
C GLN A 78 13.37 -3.76 -1.69
N ARG A 79 12.88 -2.71 -1.01
CA ARG A 79 13.64 -1.52 -0.60
C ARG A 79 14.36 -0.82 -1.76
N LYS A 80 13.75 -0.85 -2.95
CA LYS A 80 14.24 -0.15 -4.14
C LYS A 80 14.04 1.35 -3.99
N THR A 81 15.02 2.11 -4.45
CA THR A 81 14.91 3.57 -4.56
C THR A 81 14.01 3.95 -5.73
N THR A 82 13.60 5.22 -5.79
CA THR A 82 12.86 5.74 -6.95
C THR A 82 13.69 5.59 -8.24
N ASP A 83 15.00 5.75 -8.16
CA ASP A 83 15.90 5.63 -9.32
C ASP A 83 15.91 4.19 -9.86
N ASP A 84 16.09 3.20 -8.97
CA ASP A 84 16.03 1.77 -9.31
C ASP A 84 14.70 1.42 -10.00
N LEU A 85 13.59 1.96 -9.49
CA LEU A 85 12.26 1.72 -10.06
C LEU A 85 12.06 2.40 -11.41
N THR A 86 12.67 3.57 -11.63
CA THR A 86 12.61 4.25 -12.93
C THR A 86 13.39 3.49 -14.00
N GLU A 87 14.58 2.99 -13.66
CA GLU A 87 15.41 2.19 -14.56
C GLU A 87 14.71 0.87 -14.90
N GLU A 88 14.24 0.13 -13.89
CA GLU A 88 13.63 -1.19 -14.06
C GLU A 88 12.32 -1.14 -14.86
N LEU A 89 11.50 -0.11 -14.63
CA LEU A 89 10.21 0.03 -15.30
C LEU A 89 10.33 0.75 -16.65
N GLY A 90 11.47 1.37 -16.95
CA GLY A 90 11.66 2.21 -18.14
C GLY A 90 10.72 3.42 -18.16
N LEU A 91 10.40 3.97 -16.99
CA LEU A 91 9.44 5.06 -16.83
C LEU A 91 10.10 6.33 -16.27
N PRO A 92 9.69 7.53 -16.72
CA PRO A 92 10.12 8.77 -16.09
C PRO A 92 9.77 8.85 -14.59
N ALA A 93 10.66 9.45 -13.79
CA ALA A 93 10.50 9.58 -12.33
C ALA A 93 9.16 10.23 -11.91
N ASN A 94 8.71 11.25 -12.64
CA ASN A 94 7.42 11.90 -12.38
C ASN A 94 6.24 10.93 -12.58
N GLN A 95 6.32 10.01 -13.55
CA GLN A 95 5.28 9.00 -13.77
C GLN A 95 5.29 7.93 -12.69
N VAL A 96 6.48 7.48 -12.28
CA VAL A 96 6.65 6.55 -11.14
C VAL A 96 6.05 7.13 -9.87
N LEU A 97 6.44 8.34 -9.49
CA LEU A 97 5.92 9.02 -8.29
C LEU A 97 4.42 9.26 -8.37
N ALA A 98 3.90 9.68 -9.53
CA ALA A 98 2.46 9.89 -9.71
C ALA A 98 1.65 8.59 -9.56
N MET A 99 2.14 7.48 -10.13
CA MET A 99 1.46 6.19 -10.02
C MET A 99 1.56 5.61 -8.61
N PHE A 100 2.72 5.76 -7.97
CA PHE A 100 2.93 5.38 -6.58
C PHE A 100 2.01 6.15 -5.64
N ASN A 101 1.94 7.48 -5.77
CA ASN A 101 1.03 8.34 -5.00
C ASN A 101 -0.43 7.92 -5.15
N LYS A 102 -0.90 7.68 -6.39
CA LYS A 102 -2.25 7.17 -6.65
C LYS A 102 -2.50 5.81 -5.98
N GLY A 103 -1.48 4.96 -5.88
CA GLY A 103 -1.55 3.68 -5.19
C GLY A 103 -1.72 3.87 -3.68
N VAL A 104 -0.82 4.66 -3.07
CA VAL A 104 -0.88 4.95 -1.62
C VAL A 104 -2.18 5.64 -1.24
N ARG A 105 -2.70 6.56 -2.06
CA ARG A 105 -4.02 7.19 -1.83
C ARG A 105 -5.16 6.17 -1.73
N LYS A 106 -5.19 5.16 -2.61
CA LYS A 106 -6.20 4.09 -2.57
C LYS A 106 -6.06 3.24 -1.31
N LEU A 107 -4.83 2.89 -0.94
CA LEU A 107 -4.56 2.10 0.27
C LEU A 107 -4.91 2.88 1.53
N SER A 108 -4.54 4.15 1.62
CA SER A 108 -4.89 5.03 2.74
C SER A 108 -6.42 5.11 2.93
N ALA A 109 -7.19 5.30 1.86
CA ALA A 109 -8.65 5.27 1.93
C ALA A 109 -9.19 3.91 2.42
N ALA A 110 -8.62 2.80 1.94
CA ALA A 110 -9.01 1.46 2.37
C ALA A 110 -8.70 1.20 3.85
N LEU A 111 -7.52 1.61 4.33
CA LEU A 111 -7.09 1.42 5.72
C LEU A 111 -7.92 2.27 6.68
N ASN A 112 -8.22 3.53 6.33
CA ASN A 112 -9.13 4.37 7.12
C ASN A 112 -10.54 3.77 7.18
N GLY A 113 -11.03 3.25 6.05
CA GLY A 113 -12.32 2.55 6.02
C GLY A 113 -12.38 1.24 6.81
N VAL A 114 -11.25 0.74 7.35
CA VAL A 114 -11.23 -0.37 8.33
C VAL A 114 -11.44 0.16 9.76
N LEU A 115 -10.99 1.38 10.07
CA LEU A 115 -11.19 2.02 11.37
C LEU A 115 -12.60 2.56 11.59
N GLU A 116 -13.27 2.97 10.51
CA GLU A 116 -14.63 3.52 10.55
C GLU A 116 -15.73 2.44 10.64
N ARG A 117 -15.35 1.16 10.66
CA ARG A 117 -16.27 0.00 10.71
C ARG A 117 -16.64 -0.40 12.13
#